data_AF-A0A6P8R923-F1
#
_entry.id   AF-A0A6P8R923-F1
#
_cell.length_a   1.000
_cell.length_b   1.000
_cell.length_c   1.000
_cell.angle_alpha   90.00
_cell.angle_beta   90.00
_cell.angle_gamma   90.00
#
_symmetry.space_group_name_H-M   'P 1'
#
loop_
_entity.id
_entity.type
_entity.pdbx_description
1 polymer ?
#
loop_
_entity_poly.entity_id
_entity_poly.type
_entity_poly.pdbx_seq_one_letter_code
_entity_poly.pdbx_strand_id
1 'polypeptide(L)'
;MMLLWIMSTGLELSLIVPISWAQSGGDLVDTGSGLMAEESLVKTEESNKQSSDLKHCSLTFFTPGPSVPCRATNEAPVSQENLAYLKELFQDTHRIIQNLHHTISSEAGQFSYQDAIVETITGIGEDNQEFYRNLHKVSDELYTEMEDSNPNISEEKKKLKKDFLMMEYLLKITSHLADQLDTSSQDLDMVLTQHTEKSMLLAYGSTVKS
;
A
#
# COMPACT_ATOMS: atom_id res chain seq x y z
N MET A 1 -39.19 -34.99 -27.00
CA MET A 1 -38.68 -35.18 -25.62
C MET A 1 -37.24 -34.70 -25.43
N MET A 2 -36.33 -34.80 -26.42
CA MET A 2 -34.94 -34.31 -26.26
C MET A 2 -34.81 -32.78 -26.13
N LEU A 3 -35.66 -31.99 -26.80
CA LEU A 3 -35.57 -30.53 -26.77
C LEU A 3 -35.99 -29.91 -25.42
N LEU A 4 -36.78 -30.62 -24.61
CA LEU A 4 -37.18 -30.13 -23.28
C LEU A 4 -36.04 -30.25 -22.26
N TRP A 5 -35.16 -31.23 -22.42
CA TRP A 5 -34.02 -31.44 -21.51
C TRP A 5 -32.95 -30.35 -21.65
N ILE A 6 -32.71 -29.88 -22.88
CA ILE A 6 -31.70 -28.85 -23.16
C ILE A 6 -32.12 -27.48 -22.60
N MET A 7 -33.42 -27.18 -22.60
CA MET A 7 -33.93 -25.91 -22.05
C MET A 7 -33.95 -25.92 -20.51
N SER A 8 -34.12 -27.08 -19.87
CA SER A 8 -34.06 -27.19 -18.40
C SER A 8 -32.66 -27.07 -17.82
N THR A 9 -31.62 -27.54 -18.53
CA THR A 9 -30.23 -27.40 -18.06
C THR A 9 -29.62 -26.02 -18.34
N GLY A 10 -30.17 -25.25 -19.29
CA GLY A 10 -29.72 -23.89 -19.58
C GLY A 10 -30.26 -22.83 -18.61
N LEU A 11 -31.42 -23.07 -17.99
CA LEU A 11 -32.07 -22.10 -17.11
C LEU A 11 -31.51 -22.11 -15.68
N GLU A 12 -30.95 -23.23 -15.22
CA GLU A 12 -30.36 -23.38 -13.87
C GLU A 12 -28.98 -22.72 -13.74
N LEU A 13 -28.25 -22.51 -14.85
CA LEU A 13 -26.92 -21.88 -14.84
C LEU A 13 -26.94 -20.34 -14.86
N SER A 14 -28.11 -19.73 -14.99
CA SER A 14 -28.25 -18.26 -15.11
C SER A 14 -28.50 -17.53 -13.77
N LEU A 15 -28.52 -18.24 -12.64
CA LEU A 15 -28.88 -17.66 -11.33
C LEU A 15 -27.72 -17.50 -10.33
N ILE A 16 -26.47 -17.78 -10.70
CA ILE A 16 -25.33 -17.75 -9.76
C ILE A 16 -24.14 -16.91 -10.25
N VAL A 17 -24.41 -15.74 -10.84
CA VAL A 17 -23.37 -14.71 -11.00
C VAL A 17 -23.91 -13.35 -10.57
N PRO A 18 -23.49 -12.80 -9.42
CA PRO A 18 -23.73 -11.39 -9.13
C PRO A 18 -22.83 -10.56 -10.06
N ILE A 19 -23.42 -9.97 -11.10
CA ILE A 19 -22.78 -8.97 -11.94
C ILE A 19 -22.72 -7.68 -11.12
N SER A 20 -21.61 -7.44 -10.43
CA SER A 20 -21.27 -6.11 -9.91
C SER A 20 -20.94 -5.18 -11.06
N TRP A 21 -21.97 -4.47 -11.51
CA TRP A 21 -21.87 -3.43 -12.53
C TRP A 21 -21.33 -2.16 -11.86
N ALA A 22 -20.01 -1.97 -11.86
CA ALA A 22 -19.39 -0.73 -11.40
C ALA A 22 -19.51 0.35 -12.48
N GLN A 23 -20.43 1.28 -12.26
CA GLN A 23 -20.62 2.49 -13.07
C GLN A 23 -19.57 3.54 -12.67
N SER A 24 -18.49 3.63 -13.44
CA SER A 24 -17.52 4.73 -13.36
C SER A 24 -18.04 5.93 -14.16
N GLY A 25 -18.75 6.84 -13.49
CA GLY A 25 -19.09 8.17 -13.99
C GLY A 25 -18.45 9.20 -13.08
N GLY A 26 -17.45 9.91 -13.60
CA GLY A 26 -16.80 10.99 -12.87
C GLY A 26 -17.70 12.20 -12.71
N ASP A 27 -17.46 12.97 -11.65
CA ASP A 27 -17.56 14.42 -11.72
C ASP A 27 -16.52 15.06 -10.80
N LEU A 28 -15.75 15.91 -11.46
CA LEU A 28 -14.70 16.75 -10.95
C LEU A 28 -15.36 17.96 -10.28
N VAL A 29 -15.35 18.03 -8.94
CA VAL A 29 -15.62 19.29 -8.23
C VAL A 29 -14.46 19.61 -7.31
N ASP A 30 -13.65 20.51 -7.86
CA ASP A 30 -12.74 21.43 -7.20
C ASP A 30 -13.26 21.87 -5.81
N THR A 31 -12.53 21.49 -4.77
CA THR A 31 -12.64 22.09 -3.44
C THR A 31 -11.25 22.52 -2.99
N GLY A 32 -10.75 23.57 -3.65
CA GLY A 32 -9.65 24.39 -3.16
C GLY A 32 -9.96 24.98 -1.77
N SER A 33 -9.40 24.37 -0.74
CA SER A 33 -9.04 24.98 0.54
C SER A 33 -7.57 24.64 0.74
N GLY A 34 -6.62 25.57 0.72
CA GLY A 34 -6.64 26.84 1.41
C GLY A 34 -5.62 26.73 2.54
N LEU A 35 -4.34 26.90 2.21
CA LEU A 35 -3.27 27.20 3.17
C LEU A 35 -2.25 28.08 2.45
N MET A 36 -2.41 29.39 2.66
CA MET A 36 -1.39 30.38 2.35
C MET A 36 -0.21 30.12 3.29
N ALA A 37 0.90 29.62 2.74
CA ALA A 37 2.17 29.63 3.45
C ALA A 37 2.67 31.08 3.45
N GLU A 38 2.59 31.72 4.61
CA GLU A 38 3.15 33.04 4.86
C GLU A 38 4.66 32.98 4.71
N GLU A 39 5.17 33.76 3.75
CA GLU A 39 6.58 33.92 3.45
C GLU A 39 7.23 34.79 4.54
N SER A 40 7.78 34.13 5.56
CA SER A 40 8.60 34.79 6.59
C SER A 40 9.99 35.12 6.02
N LEU A 41 10.09 36.28 5.39
CA LEU A 41 11.32 36.98 5.04
C LEU A 41 12.12 37.34 6.31
N VAL A 42 13.00 36.44 6.78
CA VAL A 42 14.05 36.83 7.72
C VAL A 42 15.19 37.46 6.93
N LYS A 43 15.17 38.79 6.90
CA LYS A 43 16.25 39.63 6.40
C LYS A 43 17.38 39.58 7.42
N THR A 44 18.39 38.75 7.19
CA THR A 44 19.66 38.81 7.93
C THR A 44 20.42 40.05 7.44
N GLU A 45 20.56 41.03 8.32
CA GLU A 45 21.48 42.16 8.11
C GLU A 45 22.91 41.64 8.13
N GLU A 46 23.62 41.79 7.01
CA GLU A 46 25.06 41.65 6.95
C GLU A 46 25.73 43.02 6.79
N SER A 47 26.62 43.28 7.74
CA SER A 47 27.93 43.90 7.54
C SER A 47 28.00 45.40 7.31
N ASN A 48 28.19 46.08 8.44
CA ASN A 48 28.86 47.36 8.56
C ASN A 48 30.31 47.27 8.05
N LYS A 49 30.72 48.21 7.20
CA LYS A 49 32.09 48.34 6.69
C LYS A 49 33.07 48.66 7.83
N GLN A 50 34.09 47.83 7.92
CA GLN A 50 35.27 47.91 8.77
C GLN A 50 36.18 49.09 8.40
N SER A 51 36.78 49.72 9.41
CA SER A 51 38.19 50.20 9.51
C SER A 51 38.26 51.17 10.70
N SER A 52 39.14 51.10 11.70
CA SER A 52 40.54 50.68 11.68
C SER A 52 41.00 50.37 13.12
N ASP A 53 41.77 49.30 13.26
CA ASP A 53 42.93 49.12 14.14
C ASP A 53 42.85 49.53 15.63
N LEU A 54 42.39 48.60 16.48
CA LEU A 54 42.70 48.61 17.91
C LEU A 54 42.73 47.18 18.50
N LYS A 55 43.95 46.76 18.86
CA LYS A 55 44.35 45.89 19.99
C LYS A 55 43.52 44.61 20.24
N HIS A 56 44.16 43.45 20.01
CA HIS A 56 43.90 42.13 20.64
C HIS A 56 42.54 41.99 21.35
N CYS A 57 41.53 41.51 20.62
CA CYS A 57 40.27 41.08 21.21
C CYS A 57 40.47 39.72 21.91
N SER A 58 40.54 39.71 23.23
CA SER A 58 40.41 38.46 24.00
C SER A 58 38.96 38.22 24.36
N LEU A 59 38.43 37.06 23.98
CA LEU A 59 37.10 36.61 24.34
C LEU A 59 37.19 35.82 25.67
N THR A 60 36.68 36.39 26.75
CA THR A 60 36.65 35.74 28.06
C THR A 60 35.22 35.27 28.34
N PHE A 61 35.02 33.96 28.45
CA PHE A 61 33.74 33.38 28.86
C PHE A 61 33.68 33.32 30.38
N PHE A 62 32.69 34.01 30.95
CA PHE A 62 32.33 33.83 32.35
C PHE A 62 31.36 32.66 32.45
N THR A 63 31.87 31.50 32.85
CA THR A 63 31.02 30.44 33.39
C THR A 63 30.85 30.69 34.89
N PRO A 64 29.62 30.77 35.42
CA PRO A 64 29.40 30.85 36.86
C PRO A 64 30.09 29.66 37.54
N GLY A 65 31.00 29.93 38.45
CA GLY A 65 31.62 28.89 39.27
C GLY A 65 30.56 28.17 40.13
N PRO A 66 30.87 26.96 40.63
CA PRO A 66 29.92 26.08 41.34
C PRO A 66 29.32 26.65 42.64
N SER A 67 29.67 27.88 43.02
CA SER A 67 29.22 28.54 44.26
C SER A 67 28.38 29.81 44.05
N VAL A 68 27.93 30.09 42.82
CA VAL A 68 26.94 31.16 42.57
C VAL A 68 25.56 30.50 42.43
N PRO A 69 24.60 30.74 43.34
CA PRO A 69 23.24 30.26 43.12
C PRO A 69 22.73 30.90 41.84
N CYS A 70 22.29 30.08 40.89
CA CYS A 70 21.63 30.55 39.68
C CYS A 70 20.52 31.51 40.10
N ARG A 71 20.72 32.81 39.84
CA ARG A 71 19.66 33.79 39.96
C ARG A 71 18.72 33.44 38.82
N ALA A 72 17.66 32.71 39.14
CA ALA A 72 16.59 32.42 38.22
C ALA A 72 16.13 33.76 37.65
N THR A 73 16.47 34.02 36.40
CA THR A 73 15.89 35.09 35.61
C THR A 73 14.42 34.76 35.53
N ASN A 74 13.61 35.35 36.42
CA ASN A 74 12.15 35.29 36.52
C ASN A 74 11.46 34.47 35.41
N GLU A 75 11.56 33.14 35.45
CA GLU A 75 10.56 32.30 34.81
C GLU A 75 9.34 32.48 35.69
N ALA A 76 8.30 33.10 35.13
CA ALA A 76 7.02 33.20 35.79
C ALA A 76 6.66 31.80 36.31
N PRO A 77 6.24 31.66 37.58
CA PRO A 77 5.87 30.35 38.10
C PRO A 77 4.78 29.79 37.18
N VAL A 78 5.07 28.68 36.51
CA VAL A 78 4.06 27.94 35.76
C VAL A 78 2.91 27.72 36.73
N SER A 79 1.76 28.33 36.45
CA SER A 79 0.63 28.23 37.36
C SER A 79 0.29 26.75 37.54
N GLN A 80 0.00 26.35 38.76
CA GLN A 80 -0.39 24.96 39.07
C GLN A 80 -1.59 24.50 38.21
N GLU A 81 -2.40 25.46 37.77
CA GLU A 81 -3.50 25.30 36.82
C GLU A 81 -3.04 24.93 35.41
N ASN A 82 -1.98 25.56 34.87
CA ASN A 82 -1.39 25.17 33.58
C ASN A 82 -0.80 23.76 33.62
N LEU A 83 -0.20 23.36 34.74
CA LEU A 83 0.35 22.01 34.91
C LEU A 83 -0.75 20.96 35.05
N ALA A 84 -1.85 21.28 35.75
CA ALA A 84 -3.03 20.43 35.84
C ALA A 84 -3.68 20.24 34.46
N TYR A 85 -3.82 21.32 33.69
CA TYR A 85 -4.34 21.29 32.33
C TYR A 85 -3.49 20.42 31.39
N LEU A 86 -2.16 20.56 31.42
CA LEU A 86 -1.24 19.73 30.65
C LEU A 86 -1.36 18.24 31.01
N LYS A 87 -1.54 17.93 32.29
CA LYS A 87 -1.72 16.56 32.78
C LYS A 87 -3.03 15.95 32.29
N GLU A 88 -4.12 16.72 32.35
CA GLU A 88 -5.43 16.31 31.83
C GLU A 88 -5.36 16.08 30.32
N LEU A 89 -4.76 17.00 29.58
CA LEU A 89 -4.57 16.88 28.14
C LEU A 89 -3.77 15.62 27.78
N PHE A 90 -2.72 15.30 28.52
CA PHE A 90 -1.92 14.11 28.29
C PHE A 90 -2.72 12.82 28.55
N GLN A 91 -3.51 12.79 29.63
CA GLN A 91 -4.38 11.66 29.93
C GLN A 91 -5.47 11.47 28.87
N ASP A 92 -6.04 12.56 28.39
CA ASP A 92 -7.09 12.50 27.37
C ASP A 92 -6.52 12.09 26.01
N THR A 93 -5.33 12.59 25.65
CA THR A 93 -4.61 12.15 24.46
C THR A 93 -4.27 10.66 24.54
N HIS A 94 -3.82 10.19 25.70
CA HIS A 94 -3.54 8.76 25.91
C HIS A 94 -4.81 7.92 25.76
N ARG A 95 -5.94 8.37 26.31
CA ARG A 95 -7.24 7.71 26.17
C ARG A 95 -7.69 7.63 24.71
N ILE A 96 -7.52 8.72 23.95
CA ILE A 96 -7.85 8.75 22.51
C ILE A 96 -6.99 7.75 21.74
N ILE A 97 -5.68 7.69 21.99
CA ILE A 97 -4.78 6.74 21.34
C ILE A 97 -5.17 5.29 21.68
N GLN A 98 -5.48 4.99 22.93
CA GLN A 98 -5.93 3.65 23.35
C GLN A 98 -7.25 3.25 22.68
N ASN A 99 -8.21 4.17 22.60
CA ASN A 99 -9.47 3.94 21.90
C ASN A 99 -9.24 3.71 20.42
N LEU A 100 -8.40 4.52 19.76
CA LEU A 100 -8.05 4.34 18.36
C LEU A 100 -7.39 2.99 18.12
N HIS A 101 -6.43 2.60 18.95
CA HIS A 101 -5.78 1.30 18.89
C HIS A 101 -6.78 0.17 19.05
N HIS A 102 -7.71 0.27 20.00
CA HIS A 102 -8.74 -0.73 20.22
C HIS A 102 -9.71 -0.80 19.03
N THR A 103 -10.16 0.34 18.50
CA THR A 103 -11.02 0.40 17.31
C THR A 103 -10.33 -0.24 16.12
N ILE A 104 -9.09 0.14 15.81
CA ILE A 104 -8.30 -0.43 14.72
C ILE A 104 -8.11 -1.93 14.93
N SER A 105 -7.78 -2.38 16.14
CA SER A 105 -7.59 -3.81 16.45
C SER A 105 -8.90 -4.60 16.43
N SER A 106 -10.05 -3.94 16.60
CA SER A 106 -11.38 -4.57 16.55
C SER A 106 -11.97 -4.59 15.14
N GLU A 107 -11.61 -3.61 14.31
CA GLU A 107 -12.06 -3.43 12.94
C GLU A 107 -11.16 -4.19 11.95
N ALA A 108 -9.84 -4.21 12.19
CA ALA A 108 -8.94 -5.22 11.66
C ALA A 108 -9.20 -6.53 12.42
N GLY A 109 -10.32 -7.17 12.09
CA GLY A 109 -10.72 -8.45 12.68
C GLY A 109 -9.67 -9.54 12.50
N GLN A 110 -10.00 -10.73 13.01
CA GLN A 110 -9.14 -11.92 13.06
C GLN A 110 -8.65 -12.44 11.69
N PHE A 111 -9.12 -11.84 10.59
CA PHE A 111 -8.63 -11.99 9.23
C PHE A 111 -8.20 -10.61 8.73
N SER A 112 -6.89 -10.43 8.54
CA SER A 112 -6.39 -9.18 7.96
C SER A 112 -6.78 -9.10 6.49
N TYR A 113 -6.85 -7.88 5.94
CA TYR A 113 -7.02 -7.70 4.49
C TYR A 113 -5.95 -8.44 3.69
N GLN A 114 -4.75 -8.58 4.25
CA GLN A 114 -3.65 -9.32 3.65
C GLN A 114 -3.98 -10.81 3.54
N ASP A 115 -4.58 -11.41 4.58
CA ASP A 115 -5.00 -12.83 4.56
C ASP A 115 -6.08 -13.07 3.49
N ALA A 116 -7.06 -12.18 3.40
CA ALA A 116 -8.12 -12.27 2.38
C ALA A 116 -7.56 -12.11 0.95
N ILE A 117 -6.58 -11.22 0.75
CA ILE A 117 -5.89 -11.04 -0.54
C ILE A 117 -5.09 -12.30 -0.89
N VAL A 118 -4.34 -12.86 0.06
CA VAL A 118 -3.53 -14.08 -0.17
C VAL A 118 -4.43 -15.26 -0.51
N GLU A 119 -5.54 -15.44 0.21
CA GLU A 119 -6.53 -16.49 -0.10
C GLU A 119 -7.10 -16.31 -1.51
N THR A 120 -7.47 -15.09 -1.88
CA THR A 120 -8.01 -14.78 -3.20
C THR A 120 -7.00 -15.04 -4.32
N ILE A 121 -5.74 -14.62 -4.15
CA ILE A 121 -4.67 -14.85 -5.13
C ILE A 121 -4.41 -16.35 -5.29
N THR A 122 -4.40 -17.09 -4.18
CA THR A 122 -4.22 -18.55 -4.20
C THR A 122 -5.35 -19.23 -4.96
N GLY A 123 -6.61 -18.88 -4.67
CA GLY A 123 -7.78 -19.41 -5.38
C GLY A 123 -7.76 -19.12 -6.88
N ILE A 124 -7.41 -17.89 -7.28
CA ILE A 124 -7.26 -17.53 -8.70
C ILE A 124 -6.15 -18.38 -9.37
N GLY A 125 -5.05 -18.64 -8.66
CA GLY A 125 -3.97 -19.49 -9.15
C GLY A 125 -4.43 -20.92 -9.42
N GLU A 126 -5.18 -21.51 -8.48
CA GLU A 126 -5.75 -22.85 -8.60
C GLU A 126 -6.77 -22.95 -9.73
N ASP A 127 -7.68 -21.99 -9.82
CA ASP A 127 -8.71 -21.90 -10.87
C ASP A 127 -8.07 -21.79 -12.26
N ASN A 128 -7.03 -20.95 -12.39
CA ASN A 128 -6.27 -20.83 -13.63
C ASN A 128 -5.62 -22.16 -13.99
N GLN A 129 -5.00 -22.85 -13.04
CA GLN A 129 -4.35 -24.14 -13.29
C GLN A 129 -5.36 -25.22 -13.73
N GLU A 130 -6.56 -25.23 -13.15
CA GLU A 130 -7.65 -26.09 -13.61
C GLU A 130 -8.10 -25.71 -15.03
N PHE A 131 -8.28 -24.42 -15.30
CA PHE A 131 -8.65 -23.93 -16.61
C PHE A 131 -7.64 -24.35 -17.69
N TYR A 132 -6.33 -24.24 -17.43
CA TYR A 132 -5.28 -24.71 -18.33
C TYR A 132 -5.40 -26.21 -18.64
N ARG A 133 -5.59 -27.03 -17.60
CA ARG A 133 -5.75 -28.48 -17.78
C ARG A 133 -6.97 -28.82 -18.61
N ASN A 134 -8.10 -28.16 -18.34
CA ASN A 134 -9.34 -28.36 -19.08
C ASN A 134 -9.20 -27.90 -20.53
N LEU A 135 -8.58 -26.74 -20.77
CA LEU A 135 -8.33 -26.23 -22.11
C LEU A 135 -7.42 -27.17 -22.92
N HIS A 136 -6.34 -27.64 -22.31
CA HIS A 136 -5.42 -28.57 -22.97
C HIS A 136 -6.12 -29.87 -23.36
N LYS A 137 -6.92 -30.43 -22.44
CA LYS A 137 -7.73 -31.62 -22.71
C LYS A 137 -8.72 -31.40 -23.87
N VAL A 138 -9.46 -30.29 -23.86
CA VAL A 138 -10.40 -29.96 -24.95
C VAL A 138 -9.67 -29.78 -26.27
N SER A 139 -8.51 -29.13 -26.25
CA SER A 139 -7.67 -28.96 -27.44
C SER A 139 -7.20 -30.29 -28.00
N ASP A 140 -6.72 -31.21 -27.15
CA ASP A 140 -6.25 -32.54 -27.56
C ASP A 140 -7.37 -33.43 -28.09
N GLU A 141 -8.53 -33.44 -27.43
CA GLU A 141 -9.73 -34.15 -27.91
C GLU A 141 -10.17 -33.61 -29.27
N LEU A 142 -10.19 -32.28 -29.41
CA LEU A 142 -10.53 -31.61 -30.67
C LEU A 142 -9.51 -31.93 -31.79
N TYR A 143 -8.21 -32.01 -31.47
CA TYR A 143 -7.20 -32.42 -32.45
C TYR A 143 -7.37 -33.86 -32.88
N THR A 144 -7.61 -34.76 -31.94
CA THR A 144 -7.82 -36.19 -32.21
C THR A 144 -9.03 -36.39 -33.13
N GLU A 145 -10.15 -35.74 -32.83
CA GLU A 145 -11.38 -35.80 -33.65
C GLU A 145 -11.18 -35.16 -35.05
N MET A 146 -10.33 -34.14 -35.17
CA MET A 146 -9.99 -33.53 -36.45
C MET A 146 -9.04 -34.39 -37.30
N GLU A 147 -8.11 -35.11 -36.68
CA GLU A 147 -7.18 -36.02 -37.37
C GLU A 147 -7.92 -37.25 -37.92
N ASP A 148 -8.90 -37.77 -37.17
CA ASP A 148 -9.73 -38.92 -37.56
C ASP A 148 -10.85 -38.58 -38.56
N SER A 149 -11.14 -37.30 -38.81
CA SER A 149 -12.17 -36.88 -39.77
C SER A 149 -11.60 -36.45 -41.13
N ASN A 150 -11.76 -37.34 -42.13
CA ASN A 150 -11.71 -37.21 -43.61
C ASN A 150 -10.84 -36.06 -44.19
N PRO A 151 -9.88 -36.30 -45.12
CA PRO A 151 -8.92 -35.30 -45.67
C PRO A 151 -9.46 -33.97 -46.22
N ASN A 152 -10.77 -33.78 -46.31
CA ASN A 152 -11.43 -32.51 -46.59
C ASN A 152 -11.81 -31.78 -45.27
N ILE A 153 -10.80 -31.39 -44.49
CA ILE A 153 -11.00 -30.53 -43.31
C ILE A 153 -11.51 -29.16 -43.80
N SER A 154 -12.75 -28.81 -43.45
CA SER A 154 -13.35 -27.49 -43.72
C SER A 154 -12.44 -26.37 -43.21
N GLU A 155 -12.37 -25.25 -43.95
CA GLU A 155 -11.61 -24.06 -43.52
C GLU A 155 -12.01 -23.54 -42.13
N GLU A 156 -13.26 -23.77 -41.72
CA GLU A 156 -13.74 -23.43 -40.38
C GLU A 156 -13.01 -24.23 -39.28
N LYS A 157 -12.73 -25.52 -39.50
CA LYS A 157 -12.00 -26.37 -38.56
C LYS A 157 -10.53 -25.94 -38.43
N LYS A 158 -9.89 -25.55 -39.54
CA LYS A 158 -8.52 -25.00 -39.52
C LYS A 158 -8.45 -23.67 -38.79
N LYS A 159 -9.46 -22.80 -39.00
CA LYS A 159 -9.56 -21.54 -38.27
C LYS A 159 -9.74 -21.76 -36.78
N LEU A 160 -10.62 -22.68 -36.38
CA LEU A 160 -10.83 -23.03 -34.97
C LEU A 160 -9.53 -23.54 -34.32
N LYS A 161 -8.80 -24.44 -34.99
CA LYS A 161 -7.45 -24.91 -34.57
C LYS A 161 -6.50 -23.74 -34.31
N LYS A 162 -6.43 -22.79 -35.24
CA LYS A 162 -5.57 -21.60 -35.09
C LYS A 162 -5.99 -20.72 -33.92
N ASP A 163 -7.30 -20.54 -33.71
CA ASP A 163 -7.84 -19.72 -32.64
C ASP A 163 -7.51 -20.35 -31.25
N PHE A 164 -7.59 -21.68 -31.12
CA PHE A 164 -7.17 -22.40 -29.91
C PHE A 164 -5.66 -22.31 -29.64
N LEU A 165 -4.80 -22.48 -30.65
CA LEU A 165 -3.35 -22.30 -30.50
C LEU A 165 -2.97 -20.88 -30.04
N MET A 166 -3.67 -19.88 -30.57
CA MET A 166 -3.47 -18.49 -30.15
C MET A 166 -3.88 -18.29 -28.69
N MET A 167 -5.02 -18.87 -28.27
CA MET A 167 -5.47 -18.81 -26.89
C MET A 167 -4.45 -19.48 -25.94
N GLU A 168 -3.95 -20.67 -26.27
CA GLU A 168 -2.92 -21.35 -25.48
C GLU A 168 -1.64 -20.49 -25.35
N TYR A 169 -1.20 -19.89 -26.45
CA TYR A 169 -0.04 -18.99 -26.46
C TYR A 169 -0.24 -17.76 -25.57
N LEU A 170 -1.40 -17.10 -25.68
CA LEU A 170 -1.72 -15.92 -24.86
C LEU A 170 -1.77 -16.27 -23.37
N LEU A 171 -2.41 -17.37 -23.03
CA LEU A 171 -2.49 -17.80 -21.65
C LEU A 171 -1.09 -18.12 -21.09
N LYS A 172 -0.24 -18.80 -21.87
CA LYS A 172 1.17 -19.03 -21.48
C LYS A 172 1.93 -17.72 -21.20
N ILE A 173 1.73 -16.68 -22.00
CA ILE A 173 2.32 -15.36 -21.74
C ILE A 173 1.76 -14.77 -20.44
N THR A 174 0.44 -14.80 -20.26
CA THR A 174 -0.20 -14.27 -19.05
C THR A 174 0.29 -14.97 -17.79
N SER A 175 0.45 -16.29 -17.82
CA SER A 175 1.06 -17.06 -16.72
C SER A 175 2.48 -16.56 -16.43
N HIS A 176 3.31 -16.39 -17.46
CA HIS A 176 4.67 -15.90 -17.29
C HIS A 176 4.71 -14.48 -16.71
N LEU A 177 3.79 -13.60 -17.11
CA LEU A 177 3.67 -12.26 -16.56
C LEU A 177 3.21 -12.27 -15.10
N ALA A 178 2.29 -13.17 -14.75
CA ALA A 178 1.86 -13.36 -13.36
C ALA A 178 3.03 -13.81 -12.47
N ASP A 179 3.84 -14.77 -12.93
CA ASP A 179 5.03 -15.22 -12.20
C ASP A 179 6.05 -14.09 -11.99
N GLN A 180 6.29 -13.26 -13.02
CA GLN A 180 7.19 -12.11 -12.92
C GLN A 180 6.65 -11.05 -11.94
N LEU A 181 5.34 -10.82 -11.95
CA LEU A 181 4.70 -9.87 -11.04
C LEU A 181 4.78 -10.34 -9.59
N ASP A 182 4.51 -11.63 -9.33
CA ASP A 182 4.61 -12.23 -8.00
C ASP A 182 6.05 -12.12 -7.47
N THR A 183 7.03 -12.50 -8.29
CA THR A 183 8.46 -12.37 -7.94
C THR A 183 8.82 -10.91 -7.60
N SER A 184 8.39 -9.96 -8.44
CA SER A 184 8.68 -8.54 -8.23
C SER A 184 8.00 -8.00 -6.96
N SER A 185 6.81 -8.49 -6.63
CA SER A 185 6.08 -8.14 -5.41
C SER A 185 6.79 -8.65 -4.17
N GLN A 186 7.26 -9.90 -4.19
CA GLN A 186 8.02 -10.49 -3.09
C GLN A 186 9.35 -9.77 -2.85
N ASP A 187 10.06 -9.42 -3.93
CA ASP A 187 11.29 -8.62 -3.85
C ASP A 187 11.02 -7.24 -3.23
N LEU A 188 9.93 -6.57 -3.63
CA LEU A 188 9.56 -5.27 -3.08
C LEU A 188 9.20 -5.36 -1.59
N ASP A 189 8.44 -6.37 -1.19
CA ASP A 189 8.05 -6.62 0.20
C ASP A 189 9.28 -6.86 1.09
N MET A 190 10.24 -7.66 0.60
CA MET A 190 11.51 -7.89 1.29
C MET A 190 12.30 -6.59 1.47
N VAL A 191 12.43 -5.76 0.43
CA VAL A 191 13.15 -4.47 0.51
C VAL A 191 12.46 -3.52 1.49
N LEU A 192 11.12 -3.45 1.44
CA LEU A 192 10.34 -2.59 2.32
C LEU A 192 10.50 -3.02 3.78
N THR A 193 10.37 -4.31 4.06
CA THR A 193 10.54 -4.91 5.39
C THR A 193 11.94 -4.64 5.93
N GLN A 194 12.98 -4.80 5.10
CA GLN A 194 14.35 -4.49 5.52
C GLN A 194 14.52 -3.00 5.87
N HIS A 195 13.91 -2.09 5.10
CA HIS A 195 14.01 -0.65 5.35
C HIS A 195 13.25 -0.24 6.62
N THR A 196 12.07 -0.81 6.88
CA THR A 196 11.28 -0.53 8.08
C THR A 196 11.97 -1.06 9.33
N GLU A 197 12.52 -2.28 9.30
CA GLU A 197 13.32 -2.83 10.40
C GLU A 197 14.55 -1.97 10.72
N LYS A 198 15.30 -1.57 9.68
CA LYS A 198 16.48 -0.70 9.85
C LYS A 198 16.10 0.66 10.45
N SER A 199 14.99 1.23 10.02
CA SER A 199 14.47 2.50 10.55
C SER A 199 14.05 2.38 12.01
N MET A 200 13.39 1.27 12.37
CA MET A 200 13.00 0.98 13.75
C MET A 200 14.22 0.81 14.66
N LEU A 201 15.26 0.09 14.22
CA LEU A 201 16.51 -0.06 14.96
C LEU A 201 17.23 1.28 15.21
N LEU A 202 17.23 2.18 14.22
CA LEU A 202 17.80 3.53 14.38
C LEU A 202 16.99 4.39 15.36
N ALA A 203 15.67 4.27 15.35
CA ALA A 203 14.80 4.97 16.30
C ALA A 203 15.04 4.49 17.74
N TYR A 204 15.10 3.17 17.99
CA TYR A 204 15.37 2.62 19.33
C TYR A 204 16.83 2.82 19.80
N GLY A 205 17.80 2.86 18.89
CA GLY A 205 19.19 3.19 19.24
C GLY A 205 19.40 4.64 19.68
N SER A 206 18.53 5.56 19.24
CA SER A 206 18.57 6.98 19.61
C SER A 206 17.99 7.29 20.99
N THR A 207 17.15 6.41 21.55
CA THR A 207 16.49 6.60 22.86
C THR A 207 17.27 6.04 24.05
N VAL A 208 18.31 5.23 23.81
CA VAL A 208 19.13 4.60 24.87
C VAL A 208 20.40 5.42 25.22
N LYS A 209 20.67 6.51 24.49
CA LYS A 209 21.86 7.36 24.68
C LYS A 209 21.60 8.75 25.26
N SER A 210 20.38 9.04 25.74
CA SER A 210 20.07 10.32 26.40
C SER A 210 19.87 10.18 27.89
#